data_AF-A0A954DEM4-F1
#
_entry.id   AF-A0A954DEM4-F1
#
_cell.length_a   1.000
_cell.length_b   1.000
_cell.length_c   1.000
_cell.angle_alpha   90.00
_cell.angle_beta   90.00
_cell.angle_gamma   90.00
#
_symmetry.space_group_name_H-M   'P 1'
#
loop_
_entity.id
_entity.type
_entity.pdbx_description
1 polymer ?
#
loop_
_entity_poly.entity_id
_entity_poly.type
_entity_poly.pdbx_seq_one_letter_code
_entity_poly.pdbx_strand_id
1 'polypeptide(L)'
;MASDRKPYTALLLGLLLPGLGHGYAGDKRRAGLAFGVVTTMFVVGYLLADYRIFAFTSSLFAGIPLLELLPIHLLPEAGNFGETMIAWLLQPASDVARDRLMRLPIPTEHIGLTLTGLSGYLNAILAADASWMVARGRLEAERSRSFPGSAGLSCFLAWVLPGAGHVREGRKVTGLLVGGSILGLWMLGLWFSDFTGCDRPQLYWWWAAEAGAGGPTLVSSILLGPLPMDHEMPHMDLGVTLLSLAGLLNIVSLTDVYTLAESNALAAGGVTAPSVLPGKS
;
A
#
# COMPACT_ATOMS: atom_id res chain seq x y z
N MET A 1 -9.28 -32.24 -10.78
CA MET A 1 -9.02 -32.32 -9.33
C MET A 1 -9.00 -30.89 -8.81
N ALA A 2 -9.86 -30.56 -7.84
CA ALA A 2 -9.82 -29.25 -7.20
C ALA A 2 -8.48 -29.08 -6.48
N SER A 3 -7.83 -27.94 -6.66
CA SER A 3 -6.57 -27.63 -6.00
C SER A 3 -6.81 -27.44 -4.50
N ASP A 4 -6.10 -28.18 -3.63
CA ASP A 4 -6.15 -28.06 -2.15
C ASP A 4 -5.51 -26.75 -1.63
N ARG A 5 -5.16 -25.83 -2.53
CA ARG A 5 -4.56 -24.55 -2.18
C ARG A 5 -5.57 -23.65 -1.46
N LYS A 6 -5.14 -23.09 -0.33
CA LYS A 6 -5.96 -22.20 0.49
C LYS A 6 -5.66 -20.71 0.18
N PRO A 7 -6.68 -19.84 0.01
CA PRO A 7 -6.48 -18.43 -0.31
C PRO A 7 -5.62 -17.66 0.70
N TYR A 8 -5.88 -17.86 1.99
CA TYR A 8 -5.11 -17.19 3.06
C TYR A 8 -3.62 -17.58 3.04
N THR A 9 -3.27 -18.79 2.58
CA THR A 9 -1.87 -19.17 2.40
C THR A 9 -1.23 -18.37 1.29
N ALA A 10 -1.94 -18.12 0.18
CA ALA A 10 -1.43 -17.26 -0.90
C ALA A 10 -1.20 -15.82 -0.43
N LEU A 11 -2.14 -15.28 0.38
CA LEU A 11 -2.00 -13.96 1.00
C LEU A 11 -0.75 -13.86 1.88
N LEU A 12 -0.60 -14.78 2.84
CA LEU A 12 0.53 -14.78 3.77
C LEU A 12 1.87 -14.97 3.06
N LEU A 13 1.93 -15.86 2.06
CA LEU A 13 3.13 -16.05 1.26
C LEU A 13 3.48 -14.80 0.46
N GLY A 14 2.49 -14.10 -0.11
CA GLY A 14 2.70 -12.83 -0.82
C GLY A 14 3.21 -11.71 0.07
N LEU A 15 2.67 -11.57 1.29
CA LEU A 15 3.16 -10.59 2.28
C LEU A 15 4.56 -10.93 2.79
N LEU A 16 4.89 -12.22 2.93
CA LEU A 16 6.21 -12.69 3.33
C LEU A 16 7.25 -12.38 2.25
N LEU A 17 6.96 -12.70 0.99
CA LEU A 17 7.86 -12.47 -0.13
C LEU A 17 7.05 -12.05 -1.37
N PRO A 18 7.34 -10.87 -1.97
CA PRO A 18 6.59 -10.41 -3.13
C PRO A 18 6.53 -11.44 -4.25
N GLY A 19 5.33 -11.66 -4.79
CA GLY A 19 5.07 -12.63 -5.85
C GLY A 19 4.98 -14.11 -5.45
N LEU A 20 5.39 -14.50 -4.24
CA LEU A 20 5.33 -15.90 -3.79
C LEU A 20 3.88 -16.41 -3.71
N GLY A 21 2.93 -15.54 -3.36
CA GLY A 21 1.50 -15.83 -3.39
C GLY A 21 1.00 -16.22 -4.80
N HIS A 22 1.39 -15.48 -5.84
CA HIS A 22 1.06 -15.80 -7.23
C HIS A 22 1.72 -17.10 -7.70
N GLY A 23 2.96 -17.33 -7.26
CA GLY A 23 3.68 -18.59 -7.52
C GLY A 23 2.94 -19.79 -6.92
N TYR A 24 2.48 -19.65 -5.68
CA TYR A 24 1.62 -20.62 -5.02
C TYR A 24 0.28 -20.80 -5.75
N ALA A 25 -0.32 -19.72 -6.27
CA ALA A 25 -1.51 -19.79 -7.12
C ALA A 25 -1.26 -20.49 -8.47
N GLY A 26 0.00 -20.69 -8.87
CA GLY A 26 0.41 -21.36 -10.11
C GLY A 26 0.71 -20.42 -11.29
N ASP A 27 0.63 -19.10 -11.09
CA ASP A 27 0.91 -18.10 -12.13
C ASP A 27 2.35 -17.57 -11.99
N LYS A 28 3.29 -18.31 -12.59
CA LYS A 28 4.72 -17.98 -12.55
C LYS A 28 5.04 -16.61 -13.17
N ARG A 29 4.26 -16.18 -14.17
CA ARG A 29 4.48 -14.89 -14.85
C ARG A 29 4.13 -13.74 -13.92
N ARG A 30 2.96 -13.77 -13.28
CA ARG A 30 2.57 -12.76 -12.29
C ARG A 30 3.49 -12.80 -11.07
N ALA A 31 3.91 -13.99 -10.64
CA ALA A 31 4.88 -14.13 -9.56
C ALA A 31 6.19 -13.38 -9.84
N GLY A 32 6.78 -13.60 -11.03
CA GLY A 32 8.01 -12.92 -11.44
C GLY A 32 7.83 -11.41 -11.61
N LEU A 33 6.69 -10.96 -12.14
CA LEU A 33 6.38 -9.53 -12.27
C LEU A 33 6.21 -8.86 -10.89
N ALA A 34 5.43 -9.47 -10.01
CA ALA A 34 5.17 -8.97 -8.66
C ALA A 34 6.48 -8.86 -7.86
N PHE A 35 7.31 -9.92 -7.88
CA PHE A 35 8.64 -9.89 -7.30
C PHE A 35 9.50 -8.78 -7.92
N GLY A 36 9.67 -8.80 -9.24
CA GLY A 36 10.53 -7.84 -9.93
C GLY A 36 10.15 -6.38 -9.66
N VAL A 37 8.87 -6.02 -9.72
CA VAL A 37 8.42 -4.63 -9.52
C VAL A 37 8.55 -4.21 -8.06
N VAL A 38 8.02 -5.00 -7.11
CA VAL A 38 8.04 -4.64 -5.69
C VAL A 38 9.47 -4.60 -5.16
N THR A 39 10.27 -5.65 -5.42
CA THR A 39 11.66 -5.73 -4.97
C THR A 39 12.50 -4.62 -5.57
N THR A 40 12.35 -4.31 -6.87
CA THR A 40 13.11 -3.20 -7.49
C THR A 40 12.75 -1.87 -6.84
N MET A 41 11.46 -1.63 -6.60
CA MET A 41 10.99 -0.41 -5.98
C MET A 41 11.51 -0.26 -4.55
N PHE A 42 11.47 -1.33 -3.75
CA PHE A 42 12.01 -1.36 -2.40
C PHE A 42 13.54 -1.18 -2.39
N VAL A 43 14.28 -1.92 -3.21
CA VAL A 43 15.75 -1.87 -3.26
C VAL A 43 16.24 -0.51 -3.76
N VAL A 44 15.63 0.04 -4.81
CA VAL A 44 15.96 1.40 -5.28
C VAL A 44 15.64 2.42 -4.19
N GLY A 45 14.48 2.29 -3.54
CA GLY A 45 14.12 3.15 -2.41
C GLY A 45 15.16 3.09 -1.28
N TYR A 46 15.58 1.89 -0.92
CA TYR A 46 16.60 1.61 0.08
C TYR A 46 17.96 2.19 -0.29
N LEU A 47 18.39 2.07 -1.54
CA LEU A 47 19.66 2.67 -2.00
C LEU A 47 19.63 4.20 -1.99
N LEU A 48 18.46 4.82 -2.19
CA LEU A 48 18.30 6.28 -2.21
C LEU A 48 18.14 6.90 -0.82
N ALA A 49 17.50 6.19 0.11
CA ALA A 49 17.29 6.63 1.49
C ALA A 49 18.36 6.11 2.47
N ASP A 50 19.14 5.10 2.06
CA ASP A 50 20.09 4.38 2.92
C ASP A 50 19.39 3.83 4.18
N TYR A 51 20.13 3.62 5.27
CA TYR A 51 19.57 3.14 6.53
C TYR A 51 18.55 4.07 7.22
N ARG A 52 18.22 5.23 6.66
CA ARG A 52 17.30 6.22 7.25
C ARG A 52 15.86 5.76 7.27
N ILE A 53 15.51 4.76 6.46
CA ILE A 53 14.23 4.03 6.52
C ILE A 53 13.94 3.54 7.95
N PHE A 54 15.01 3.27 8.73
CA PHE A 54 14.95 2.76 10.10
C PHE A 54 15.11 3.82 11.20
N ALA A 55 15.12 5.11 10.88
CA ALA A 55 15.34 6.15 11.88
C ALA A 55 14.22 6.23 12.96
N PHE A 56 13.04 5.64 12.71
CA PHE A 56 11.84 5.74 13.58
C PHE A 56 11.56 4.50 14.43
N THR A 57 12.47 3.54 14.49
CA THR A 57 12.20 2.21 15.07
C THR A 57 12.22 2.17 16.59
N SER A 58 12.78 3.19 17.24
CA SER A 58 13.07 3.17 18.68
C SER A 58 11.90 3.54 19.60
N SER A 59 10.72 3.89 19.10
CA SER A 59 9.68 4.49 19.95
C SER A 59 8.45 3.62 20.25
N LEU A 60 7.97 2.79 19.31
CA LEU A 60 6.65 2.15 19.47
C LEU A 60 6.67 0.87 20.33
N PHE A 61 7.74 0.07 20.21
CA PHE A 61 7.84 -1.24 20.87
C PHE A 61 9.04 -1.34 21.81
N ALA A 62 9.63 -0.20 22.18
CA ALA A 62 10.74 -0.15 23.12
C ALA A 62 10.38 -0.88 24.42
N GLY A 63 11.21 -1.84 24.80
CA GLY A 63 11.04 -2.66 26.00
C GLY A 63 10.29 -3.97 25.79
N ILE A 64 9.89 -4.34 24.57
CA ILE A 64 9.29 -5.64 24.24
C ILE A 64 10.24 -6.42 23.31
N PRO A 65 11.14 -7.28 23.86
CA PRO A 65 12.25 -7.86 23.10
C PRO A 65 11.84 -8.59 21.81
N LEU A 66 10.69 -9.27 21.81
CA LEU A 66 10.21 -9.98 20.63
C LEU A 66 9.75 -9.03 19.52
N LEU A 67 9.12 -7.91 19.87
CA LEU A 67 8.60 -6.95 18.89
C LEU A 67 9.69 -6.03 18.35
N GLU A 68 10.75 -5.80 19.12
CA GLU A 68 11.95 -5.10 18.66
C GLU A 68 12.70 -5.88 17.57
N LEU A 69 12.59 -7.22 17.57
CA LEU A 69 13.19 -8.07 16.54
C LEU A 69 12.41 -8.05 15.21
N LEU A 70 11.17 -7.56 15.22
CA LEU A 70 10.28 -7.62 14.06
C LEU A 70 10.02 -6.23 13.47
N PRO A 71 10.21 -6.02 12.15
CA PRO A 71 9.99 -4.73 11.49
C PRO A 71 8.50 -4.42 11.25
N ILE A 72 7.60 -4.92 12.10
CA ILE A 72 6.14 -4.74 11.92
C ILE A 72 5.68 -3.29 12.13
N HIS A 73 6.48 -2.47 12.82
CA HIS A 73 6.23 -1.04 12.99
C HIS A 73 6.64 -0.21 11.78
N LEU A 74 7.39 -0.80 10.83
CA LEU A 74 7.83 -0.14 9.61
C LEU A 74 6.70 -0.08 8.57
N LEU A 75 5.57 0.54 8.91
CA LEU A 75 4.50 0.80 7.96
C LEU A 75 4.86 1.95 7.00
N PRO A 76 4.58 1.79 5.70
CA PRO A 76 3.91 0.63 5.08
C PRO A 76 4.86 -0.48 4.60
N GLU A 77 6.19 -0.35 4.73
CA GLU A 77 7.18 -1.36 4.30
C GLU A 77 6.95 -2.76 4.87
N ALA A 78 6.29 -2.91 6.02
CA ALA A 78 5.95 -4.20 6.60
C ALA A 78 5.03 -5.04 5.68
N GLY A 79 4.39 -4.42 4.68
CA GLY A 79 3.73 -5.12 3.57
C GLY A 79 4.70 -6.00 2.76
N ASN A 80 6.00 -5.70 2.75
CA ASN A 80 7.09 -6.49 2.17
C ASN A 80 7.89 -7.21 3.26
N PHE A 81 7.22 -7.94 4.15
CA PHE A 81 7.79 -8.36 5.43
C PHE A 81 9.18 -9.01 5.31
N GLY A 82 9.39 -9.92 4.35
CA GLY A 82 10.69 -10.59 4.17
C GLY A 82 11.81 -9.66 3.71
N GLU A 83 11.54 -8.74 2.79
CA GLU A 83 12.55 -7.77 2.31
C GLU A 83 12.90 -6.77 3.42
N THR A 84 11.87 -6.27 4.10
CA THR A 84 12.03 -5.35 5.23
C THR A 84 12.76 -6.03 6.39
N MET A 85 12.51 -7.32 6.65
CA MET A 85 13.25 -8.13 7.63
C MET A 85 14.73 -8.27 7.25
N ILE A 86 15.03 -8.59 5.99
CA ILE A 86 16.42 -8.70 5.54
C ILE A 86 17.13 -7.35 5.69
N ALA A 87 16.52 -6.26 5.24
CA ALA A 87 17.08 -4.93 5.35
C ALA A 87 17.28 -4.50 6.83
N TRP A 88 16.34 -4.86 7.70
CA TRP A 88 16.42 -4.67 9.15
C TRP A 88 17.60 -5.42 9.78
N LEU A 89 17.76 -6.71 9.45
CA LEU A 89 18.87 -7.54 9.96
C LEU A 89 20.24 -7.12 9.42
N LEU A 90 20.29 -6.51 8.24
CA LEU A 90 21.51 -5.97 7.63
C LEU A 90 21.86 -4.56 8.11
N GLN A 91 21.04 -3.96 8.98
CA GLN A 91 21.32 -2.65 9.55
C GLN A 91 22.61 -2.74 10.41
N PRO A 92 23.60 -1.86 10.21
CA PRO A 92 24.77 -1.81 11.07
C PRO A 92 24.35 -1.51 12.52
N ALA A 93 25.21 -1.79 13.49
CA ALA A 93 24.99 -1.33 14.85
C ALA A 93 24.82 0.21 14.88
N SER A 94 23.96 0.70 15.77
CA SER A 94 23.82 2.13 16.03
C SER A 94 25.09 2.67 16.71
N ASP A 95 25.58 3.82 16.25
CA ASP A 95 26.65 4.60 16.89
C ASP A 95 26.24 6.08 16.87
N VAL A 96 26.65 6.83 17.88
CA VAL A 96 26.43 8.27 18.05
C VAL A 96 26.81 9.06 16.79
N ALA A 97 27.91 8.70 16.12
CA ALA A 97 28.31 9.36 14.88
C ALA A 97 27.27 9.18 13.77
N ARG A 98 26.72 7.96 13.66
CA ARG A 98 25.67 7.63 12.69
C ARG A 98 24.35 8.29 13.03
N ASP A 99 23.95 8.31 14.29
CA ASP A 99 22.72 8.98 14.74
C ASP A 99 22.75 10.48 14.45
N ARG A 100 23.94 11.09 14.50
CA ARG A 100 24.16 12.48 14.08
C ARG A 100 24.03 12.64 12.56
N LEU A 101 24.62 11.74 11.79
CA LEU A 101 24.54 11.79 10.32
C LEU A 101 23.11 11.57 9.82
N MET A 102 22.32 10.72 10.47
CA MET A 102 20.90 10.48 10.16
C MET A 102 20.02 11.73 10.31
N ARG A 103 20.52 12.83 10.89
CA ARG A 103 19.80 14.11 10.98
C ARG A 103 20.06 15.05 9.80
N LEU A 104 21.08 14.79 8.99
CA LEU A 104 21.39 15.63 7.84
C LEU A 104 20.51 15.21 6.65
N PRO A 105 19.79 16.12 5.99
CA PRO A 105 18.95 15.77 4.85
C PRO A 105 19.83 15.30 3.68
N ILE A 106 19.39 14.26 2.96
CA ILE A 106 20.00 13.86 1.69
C ILE A 106 19.06 14.18 0.52
N PRO A 107 19.56 14.65 -0.63
CA PRO A 107 18.71 15.14 -1.72
C PRO A 107 17.70 14.12 -2.25
N THR A 108 17.97 12.82 -2.11
CA THR A 108 17.13 11.73 -2.64
C THR A 108 16.28 11.04 -1.58
N GLU A 109 16.30 11.52 -0.34
CA GLU A 109 15.65 10.87 0.81
C GLU A 109 14.16 10.66 0.57
N HIS A 110 13.46 11.74 0.20
CA HIS A 110 12.02 11.74 -0.02
C HIS A 110 11.60 10.72 -1.10
N ILE A 111 12.34 10.62 -2.21
CA ILE A 111 12.08 9.61 -3.24
C ILE A 111 12.33 8.22 -2.68
N GLY A 112 13.45 8.03 -1.98
CA GLY A 112 13.83 6.74 -1.43
C GLY A 112 12.76 6.20 -0.48
N LEU A 113 12.35 7.03 0.47
CA LEU A 113 11.32 6.71 1.46
C LEU A 113 9.95 6.48 0.81
N THR A 114 9.57 7.30 -0.19
CA THR A 114 8.32 7.10 -0.94
C THR A 114 8.33 5.80 -1.73
N LEU A 115 9.43 5.43 -2.39
CA LEU A 115 9.52 4.16 -3.10
C LEU A 115 9.43 2.95 -2.15
N THR A 116 10.13 2.97 -1.02
CA THR A 116 10.00 1.87 -0.05
C THR A 116 8.59 1.78 0.51
N GLY A 117 7.97 2.92 0.83
CA GLY A 117 6.63 2.91 1.39
C GLY A 117 5.58 2.40 0.40
N LEU A 118 5.56 3.00 -0.79
CA LEU A 118 4.61 2.62 -1.83
C LEU A 118 4.81 1.16 -2.29
N SER A 119 6.02 0.60 -2.18
CA SER A 119 6.26 -0.81 -2.49
C SER A 119 5.50 -1.75 -1.54
N GLY A 120 5.39 -1.40 -0.25
CA GLY A 120 4.62 -2.17 0.74
C GLY A 120 3.12 -2.18 0.44
N TYR A 121 2.55 -1.04 0.07
CA TYR A 121 1.16 -0.95 -0.39
C TYR A 121 0.91 -1.76 -1.66
N LEU A 122 1.80 -1.66 -2.64
CA LEU A 122 1.71 -2.42 -3.88
C LEU A 122 1.74 -3.94 -3.60
N ASN A 123 2.63 -4.40 -2.72
CA ASN A 123 2.68 -5.82 -2.37
C ASN A 123 1.43 -6.30 -1.64
N ALA A 124 0.84 -5.49 -0.76
CA ALA A 124 -0.43 -5.82 -0.12
C ALA A 124 -1.56 -6.02 -1.16
N ILE A 125 -1.64 -5.15 -2.17
CA ILE A 125 -2.59 -5.30 -3.29
C ILE A 125 -2.32 -6.59 -4.09
N LEU A 126 -1.06 -6.88 -4.39
CA LEU A 126 -0.66 -8.08 -5.13
C LEU A 126 -0.90 -9.37 -4.33
N ALA A 127 -0.64 -9.36 -3.03
CA ALA A 127 -0.92 -10.49 -2.14
C ALA A 127 -2.44 -10.76 -2.05
N ALA A 128 -3.25 -9.71 -2.01
CA ALA A 128 -4.71 -9.83 -2.10
C ALA A 128 -5.16 -10.41 -3.46
N ASP A 129 -4.58 -9.97 -4.59
CA ASP A 129 -4.85 -10.55 -5.92
C ASP A 129 -4.52 -12.05 -5.97
N ALA A 130 -3.38 -12.46 -5.39
CA ALA A 130 -2.99 -13.86 -5.31
C ALA A 130 -4.00 -14.70 -4.49
N SER A 131 -4.47 -14.16 -3.37
CA SER A 131 -5.54 -14.77 -2.56
C SER A 131 -6.82 -14.95 -3.38
N TRP A 132 -7.26 -13.90 -4.07
CA TRP A 132 -8.41 -13.96 -4.97
C TRP A 132 -8.24 -15.00 -6.07
N MET A 133 -7.06 -15.09 -6.69
CA MET A 133 -6.80 -16.08 -7.75
C MET A 133 -6.99 -17.51 -7.26
N VAL A 134 -6.53 -17.83 -6.05
CA VAL A 134 -6.73 -19.15 -5.45
C VAL A 134 -8.21 -19.38 -5.12
N ALA A 135 -8.89 -18.39 -4.52
CA ALA A 135 -10.31 -18.48 -4.20
C ALA A 135 -11.16 -18.71 -5.46
N ARG A 136 -10.90 -17.92 -6.50
CA ARG A 136 -11.54 -18.06 -7.81
C ARG A 136 -11.30 -19.42 -8.42
N GLY A 137 -10.05 -19.89 -8.50
CA GLY A 137 -9.73 -21.19 -9.12
C GLY A 137 -10.45 -22.37 -8.44
N ARG A 138 -10.71 -22.27 -7.13
CA ARG A 138 -11.53 -23.25 -6.40
C ARG A 138 -13.00 -23.18 -6.83
N LEU A 139 -13.57 -21.97 -6.87
CA LEU A 139 -14.95 -21.78 -7.32
C LEU A 139 -15.16 -22.24 -8.76
N GLU A 140 -14.18 -22.01 -9.65
CA GLU A 140 -14.22 -22.49 -11.04
C GLU A 140 -14.24 -24.01 -11.10
N ALA A 141 -13.41 -24.69 -10.30
CA ALA A 141 -13.36 -26.14 -10.22
C ALA A 141 -14.65 -26.74 -9.64
N GLU A 142 -15.25 -26.10 -8.62
CA GLU A 142 -16.48 -26.56 -7.99
C GLU A 142 -17.71 -26.37 -8.89
N ARG A 143 -17.77 -25.25 -9.62
CA ARG A 143 -18.96 -24.89 -10.42
C ARG A 143 -18.84 -25.19 -11.90
N SER A 144 -17.66 -25.63 -12.37
CA SER A 144 -17.38 -25.85 -13.80
C SER A 144 -17.73 -24.63 -14.67
N ARG A 145 -17.45 -23.42 -14.15
CA ARG A 145 -17.70 -22.13 -14.80
C ARG A 145 -16.49 -21.22 -14.62
N SER A 146 -16.26 -20.30 -15.55
CA SER A 146 -15.20 -19.30 -15.44
C SER A 146 -15.72 -18.01 -14.81
N PHE A 147 -14.88 -17.35 -14.01
CA PHE A 147 -15.19 -16.07 -13.37
C PHE A 147 -14.24 -14.97 -13.89
N PRO A 148 -14.72 -14.06 -14.76
CA PRO A 148 -13.86 -13.03 -15.33
C PRO A 148 -13.46 -11.97 -14.30
N GLY A 149 -12.38 -11.23 -14.57
CA GLY A 149 -11.95 -10.08 -13.76
C GLY A 149 -10.66 -10.29 -12.96
N SER A 150 -10.16 -9.20 -12.37
CA SER A 150 -9.02 -9.19 -11.45
C SER A 150 -9.24 -8.08 -10.44
N ALA A 151 -9.57 -8.48 -9.21
CA ALA A 151 -9.76 -7.57 -8.09
C ALA A 151 -8.49 -6.76 -7.82
N GLY A 152 -7.31 -7.40 -7.92
CA GLY A 152 -6.02 -6.74 -7.78
C GLY A 152 -5.81 -5.58 -8.75
N LEU A 153 -6.16 -5.75 -10.02
CA LEU A 153 -6.02 -4.67 -11.00
C LEU A 153 -6.99 -3.51 -10.74
N SER A 154 -8.20 -3.80 -10.25
CA SER A 154 -9.16 -2.75 -9.87
C SER A 154 -8.68 -1.96 -8.65
N CYS A 155 -8.13 -2.64 -7.64
CA CYS A 155 -7.48 -1.99 -6.50
C CYS A 155 -6.25 -1.20 -6.91
N PHE A 156 -5.38 -1.76 -7.75
CA PHE A 156 -4.19 -1.05 -8.23
C PHE A 156 -4.58 0.26 -8.94
N LEU A 157 -5.61 0.24 -9.79
CA LEU A 157 -6.08 1.45 -10.46
C LEU A 157 -6.65 2.48 -9.47
N ALA A 158 -7.45 2.04 -8.49
CA ALA A 158 -7.95 2.94 -7.44
C ALA A 158 -6.81 3.53 -6.58
N TRP A 159 -5.74 2.77 -6.34
CA TRP A 159 -4.59 3.24 -5.56
C TRP A 159 -3.74 4.26 -6.35
N VAL A 160 -3.49 4.00 -7.64
CA VAL A 160 -2.75 4.93 -8.50
C VAL A 160 -3.55 6.21 -8.77
N LEU A 161 -4.85 6.07 -9.04
CA LEU A 161 -5.74 7.19 -9.29
C LEU A 161 -7.05 6.98 -8.50
N PRO A 162 -7.23 7.71 -7.38
CA PRO A 162 -8.42 7.59 -6.54
C PRO A 162 -9.72 7.59 -7.36
N GLY A 163 -10.56 6.57 -7.15
CA GLY A 163 -11.84 6.38 -7.86
C GLY A 163 -11.76 5.64 -9.21
N ALA A 164 -10.58 5.45 -9.81
CA ALA A 164 -10.45 4.76 -11.10
C ALA A 164 -10.87 3.28 -11.05
N GLY A 165 -10.67 2.61 -9.92
CA GLY A 165 -11.14 1.24 -9.70
C GLY A 165 -12.67 1.12 -9.77
N HIS A 166 -13.42 2.05 -9.17
CA HIS A 166 -14.89 2.07 -9.27
C HIS A 166 -15.36 2.31 -10.70
N VAL A 167 -14.69 3.19 -11.45
CA VAL A 167 -15.01 3.46 -12.86
C VAL A 167 -14.84 2.19 -13.69
N ARG A 168 -13.73 1.46 -13.49
CA ARG A 168 -13.47 0.16 -14.13
C ARG A 168 -14.55 -0.86 -13.83
N GLU A 169 -15.01 -0.92 -12.58
CA GLU A 169 -16.08 -1.82 -12.15
C GLU A 169 -17.50 -1.32 -12.51
N GLY A 170 -17.61 -0.32 -13.39
CA GLY A 170 -18.88 0.19 -13.93
C GLY A 170 -19.59 1.22 -13.05
N ARG A 171 -19.10 1.53 -11.85
CA ARG A 171 -19.67 2.52 -10.93
C ARG A 171 -19.10 3.91 -11.16
N LYS A 172 -19.30 4.46 -12.35
CA LYS A 172 -18.70 5.75 -12.78
C LYS A 172 -18.99 6.91 -11.83
N VAL A 173 -20.26 7.09 -11.44
CA VAL A 173 -20.68 8.19 -10.55
C VAL A 173 -20.01 8.04 -9.18
N THR A 174 -20.00 6.84 -8.61
CA THR A 174 -19.30 6.56 -7.34
C THR A 174 -17.81 6.83 -7.47
N GLY A 175 -17.16 6.39 -8.56
CA GLY A 175 -15.74 6.65 -8.79
C GLY A 175 -15.41 8.13 -8.88
N LEU A 176 -16.24 8.93 -9.58
CA LEU A 176 -16.06 10.38 -9.64
C LEU A 176 -16.25 11.06 -8.29
N LEU A 177 -17.26 10.66 -7.52
CA LEU A 177 -17.51 11.22 -6.18
C LEU A 177 -16.38 10.86 -5.21
N VAL A 178 -16.02 9.57 -5.11
CA VAL A 178 -14.97 9.09 -4.20
C VAL A 178 -13.61 9.66 -4.61
N GLY A 179 -13.25 9.57 -5.89
CA GLY A 179 -12.00 10.12 -6.41
C GLY A 179 -11.91 11.63 -6.24
N GLY A 180 -12.99 12.35 -6.57
CA GLY A 180 -13.08 13.80 -6.38
C GLY A 180 -12.96 14.23 -4.92
N SER A 181 -13.57 13.49 -3.98
CA SER A 181 -13.44 13.76 -2.55
C SER A 181 -12.03 13.52 -2.04
N ILE A 182 -11.40 12.40 -2.40
CA ILE A 182 -10.02 12.07 -1.97
C ILE A 182 -9.02 13.09 -2.54
N LEU A 183 -9.09 13.37 -3.85
CA LEU A 183 -8.21 14.35 -4.49
C LEU A 183 -8.49 15.77 -3.99
N GLY A 184 -9.74 16.12 -3.70
CA GLY A 184 -10.08 17.42 -3.11
C GLY A 184 -9.46 17.61 -1.74
N LEU A 185 -9.58 16.60 -0.85
CA LEU A 185 -8.92 16.60 0.47
C LEU A 185 -7.40 16.67 0.34
N TRP A 186 -6.83 15.92 -0.60
CA TRP A 186 -5.40 15.94 -0.88
C TRP A 186 -4.91 17.33 -1.30
N MET A 187 -5.58 17.97 -2.26
CA MET A 187 -5.22 19.30 -2.74
C MET A 187 -5.38 20.37 -1.65
N LEU A 188 -6.43 20.29 -0.83
CA LEU A 188 -6.59 21.18 0.33
C LEU A 188 -5.50 20.93 1.36
N GLY A 189 -5.11 19.68 1.59
CA GLY A 189 -4.04 19.31 2.50
C GLY A 189 -2.68 19.89 2.07
N LEU A 190 -2.35 19.77 0.77
CA LEU A 190 -1.18 20.43 0.19
C LEU A 190 -1.27 21.96 0.35
N TRP A 191 -2.42 22.56 0.08
CA TRP A 191 -2.60 24.00 0.21
C TRP A 191 -2.37 24.50 1.65
N PHE A 192 -2.93 23.82 2.66
CA PHE A 192 -2.78 24.22 4.07
C PHE A 192 -1.40 23.91 4.67
N SER A 193 -0.62 23.06 4.01
CA SER A 193 0.78 22.76 4.37
C SER A 193 1.77 23.48 3.47
N ASP A 194 1.37 24.56 2.77
CA ASP A 194 2.21 25.31 1.83
C ASP A 194 3.03 24.41 0.87
N PHE A 195 2.37 23.32 0.44
CA PHE A 195 2.90 22.29 -0.46
C PHE A 195 4.10 21.49 0.09
N THR A 196 4.40 21.54 1.40
CA THR A 196 5.47 20.73 2.01
C THR A 196 5.01 19.32 2.38
N GLY A 197 3.70 19.11 2.60
CA GLY A 197 3.11 17.81 2.92
C GLY A 197 3.64 17.18 4.22
N CYS A 198 3.48 15.85 4.39
CA CYS A 198 4.13 15.14 5.48
C CYS A 198 5.53 14.69 5.07
N ASP A 199 6.52 14.96 5.92
CA ASP A 199 7.85 14.40 5.78
C ASP A 199 8.04 13.22 6.74
N ARG A 200 8.49 12.08 6.23
CA ARG A 200 8.61 10.85 7.02
C ARG A 200 9.57 11.00 8.22
N PRO A 201 10.76 11.62 8.06
CA PRO A 201 11.66 12.00 9.16
C PRO A 201 11.04 12.81 10.31
N GLN A 202 9.86 13.39 10.13
CA GLN A 202 9.26 14.27 11.13
C GLN A 202 7.94 13.69 11.65
N LEU A 203 7.13 13.16 10.75
CA LEU A 203 5.75 12.77 11.00
C LEU A 203 5.46 11.37 10.46
N TYR A 204 6.31 10.41 10.82
CA TYR A 204 6.30 9.04 10.31
C TYR A 204 4.91 8.39 10.17
N TRP A 205 4.09 8.40 11.23
CA TRP A 205 2.76 7.76 11.20
C TRP A 205 1.75 8.48 10.29
N TRP A 206 1.84 9.80 10.23
CA TRP A 206 1.01 10.62 9.34
C TRP A 206 1.44 10.42 7.88
N TRP A 207 2.74 10.37 7.64
CA TRP A 207 3.28 10.06 6.33
C TRP A 207 2.87 8.67 5.85
N ALA A 208 2.90 7.65 6.72
CA ALA A 208 2.44 6.31 6.37
C ALA A 208 0.95 6.32 5.95
N ALA A 209 0.11 7.08 6.67
CA ALA A 209 -1.29 7.28 6.30
C ALA A 209 -1.43 8.02 4.96
N GLU A 210 -0.68 9.12 4.75
CA GLU A 210 -0.62 9.89 3.51
C GLU A 210 -0.22 9.01 2.31
N ALA A 211 0.78 8.14 2.47
CA ALA A 211 1.26 7.23 1.44
C ALA A 211 0.19 6.24 0.93
N GLY A 212 -0.89 6.03 1.71
CA GLY A 212 -2.08 5.31 1.27
C GLY A 212 -2.77 5.93 0.04
N ALA A 213 -2.53 7.22 -0.24
CA ALA A 213 -3.05 7.88 -1.43
C ALA A 213 -2.39 7.37 -2.72
N GLY A 214 -1.21 6.74 -2.65
CA GLY A 214 -0.60 6.05 -3.78
C GLY A 214 -0.01 7.00 -4.82
N GLY A 215 -0.68 7.11 -5.98
CA GLY A 215 -0.20 7.95 -7.09
C GLY A 215 -0.03 9.43 -6.72
N PRO A 216 -1.02 10.09 -6.09
CA PRO A 216 -0.86 11.42 -5.50
C PRO A 216 0.41 11.59 -4.65
N THR A 217 0.71 10.64 -3.76
CA THR A 217 1.93 10.67 -2.93
C THR A 217 3.20 10.58 -3.78
N LEU A 218 3.23 9.71 -4.78
CA LEU A 218 4.38 9.59 -5.69
C LEU A 218 4.62 10.90 -6.44
N VAL A 219 3.55 11.49 -6.98
CA VAL A 219 3.61 12.74 -7.74
C VAL A 219 4.05 13.90 -6.84
N SER A 220 3.46 14.05 -5.66
CA SER A 220 3.86 15.11 -4.70
C SER A 220 5.31 14.93 -4.27
N SER A 221 5.76 13.70 -3.99
CA SER A 221 7.15 13.45 -3.59
C SER A 221 8.14 13.91 -4.67
N ILE A 222 7.87 13.60 -5.95
CA ILE A 222 8.75 14.00 -7.05
C ILE A 222 8.75 15.51 -7.26
N LEU A 223 7.59 16.17 -7.15
CA LEU A 223 7.44 17.58 -7.48
C LEU A 223 7.78 18.52 -6.32
N LEU A 224 7.51 18.09 -5.08
CA LEU A 224 7.46 18.95 -3.89
C LEU A 224 8.41 18.50 -2.78
N GLY A 225 8.88 17.24 -2.78
CA GLY A 225 9.74 16.70 -1.72
C GLY A 225 11.00 17.51 -1.39
N PRO A 226 11.64 18.23 -2.34
CA PRO A 226 12.80 19.08 -2.03
C PRO A 226 12.49 20.44 -1.38
N LEU A 227 11.22 20.81 -1.16
CA LEU A 227 10.86 22.14 -0.68
C LEU A 227 11.27 22.34 0.79
N PRO A 228 12.14 23.32 1.11
CA PRO A 228 12.53 23.61 2.48
C PRO A 228 11.40 24.33 3.22
N MET A 229 11.24 24.05 4.51
CA MET A 229 10.44 24.89 5.41
C MET A 229 11.28 26.12 5.80
N ASP A 230 10.99 27.27 5.19
CA ASP A 230 11.69 28.54 5.43
C ASP A 230 10.88 29.52 6.31
N HIS A 231 9.65 29.16 6.67
CA HIS A 231 8.76 29.95 7.53
C HIS A 231 7.84 29.05 8.38
N GLU A 232 7.22 29.65 9.39
CA GLU A 232 6.18 28.98 10.18
C GLU A 232 4.88 28.90 9.39
N MET A 233 4.30 27.70 9.30
CA MET A 233 3.05 27.42 8.59
C MET A 233 1.88 27.36 9.58
N PRO A 234 0.97 28.36 9.60
CA PRO A 234 -0.09 28.43 10.62
C PRO A 234 -1.09 27.27 10.59
N HIS A 235 -1.16 26.54 9.48
CA HIS A 235 -2.14 25.48 9.23
C HIS A 235 -1.51 24.12 8.91
N MET A 236 -0.23 23.92 9.27
CA MET A 236 0.49 22.67 8.99
C MET A 236 -0.25 21.43 9.52
N ASP A 237 -0.73 21.47 10.77
CA ASP A 237 -1.44 20.35 11.39
C ASP A 237 -2.72 19.99 10.63
N LEU A 238 -3.44 21.00 10.11
CA LEU A 238 -4.63 20.78 9.29
C LEU A 238 -4.23 20.17 7.94
N GLY A 239 -3.17 20.68 7.30
CA GLY A 239 -2.65 20.14 6.05
C GLY A 239 -2.27 18.66 6.15
N VAL A 240 -1.43 18.33 7.13
CA VAL A 240 -1.02 16.95 7.49
C VAL A 240 -2.23 16.05 7.73
N THR A 241 -3.21 16.54 8.49
CA THR A 241 -4.43 15.79 8.80
C THR A 241 -5.24 15.50 7.53
N LEU A 242 -5.43 16.48 6.65
CA LEU A 242 -6.20 16.30 5.41
C LEU A 242 -5.51 15.34 4.43
N LEU A 243 -4.18 15.44 4.30
CA LEU A 243 -3.38 14.51 3.49
C LEU A 243 -3.47 13.06 4.00
N SER A 244 -3.33 12.90 5.31
CA SER A 244 -3.47 11.59 5.96
C SER A 244 -4.87 11.02 5.81
N LEU A 245 -5.91 11.83 6.00
CA LEU A 245 -7.30 11.43 5.78
C LEU A 245 -7.54 11.02 4.33
N ALA A 246 -7.01 11.76 3.35
CA ALA A 246 -7.11 11.42 1.94
C ALA A 246 -6.48 10.03 1.66
N GLY A 247 -5.28 9.76 2.21
CA GLY A 247 -4.62 8.47 2.06
C GLY A 247 -5.37 7.31 2.72
N LEU A 248 -5.87 7.49 3.95
CA LEU A 248 -6.68 6.47 4.63
C LEU A 248 -8.02 6.21 3.91
N LEU A 249 -8.70 7.26 3.43
CA LEU A 249 -9.92 7.12 2.65
C LEU A 249 -9.65 6.39 1.33
N ASN A 250 -8.49 6.60 0.72
CA ASN A 250 -8.10 5.84 -0.47
C ASN A 250 -7.95 4.36 -0.15
N ILE A 251 -7.30 3.99 0.97
CA ILE A 251 -7.21 2.59 1.43
C ILE A 251 -8.60 1.98 1.66
N VAL A 252 -9.53 2.71 2.29
CA VAL A 252 -10.92 2.26 2.45
C VAL A 252 -11.59 2.08 1.08
N SER A 253 -11.32 2.97 0.13
CA SER A 253 -11.84 2.82 -1.23
C SER A 253 -11.29 1.56 -1.93
N LEU A 254 -10.06 1.14 -1.63
CA LEU A 254 -9.47 -0.09 -2.18
C LEU A 254 -10.24 -1.32 -1.72
N THR A 255 -10.67 -1.38 -0.46
CA THR A 255 -11.43 -2.54 0.07
C THR A 255 -12.84 -2.60 -0.50
N ASP A 256 -13.49 -1.46 -0.73
CA ASP A 256 -14.77 -1.38 -1.43
C ASP A 256 -14.64 -1.84 -2.89
N VAL A 257 -13.64 -1.33 -3.63
CA VAL A 257 -13.38 -1.74 -5.02
C VAL A 257 -13.02 -3.23 -5.11
N TYR A 258 -12.23 -3.74 -4.17
CA TYR A 258 -11.88 -5.15 -4.10
C TYR A 258 -13.15 -6.02 -4.00
N THR A 259 -14.01 -5.71 -3.03
CA THR A 259 -15.27 -6.42 -2.77
C THR A 259 -16.24 -6.31 -3.95
N LEU A 260 -16.31 -5.13 -4.57
CA LEU A 260 -17.11 -4.88 -5.76
C LEU A 260 -16.63 -5.74 -6.94
N ALA A 261 -15.31 -5.80 -7.17
CA ALA A 261 -14.73 -6.60 -8.24
C ALA A 261 -14.97 -8.10 -8.04
N GLU A 262 -14.85 -8.60 -6.81
CA GLU A 262 -15.23 -9.97 -6.48
C GLU A 262 -16.72 -10.23 -6.76
N SER A 263 -17.59 -9.31 -6.33
CA SER A 263 -19.04 -9.44 -6.53
C SER A 263 -19.44 -9.44 -8.00
N ASN A 264 -18.86 -8.55 -8.80
CA ASN A 264 -19.07 -8.47 -10.24
C ASN A 264 -18.59 -9.75 -10.95
N ALA A 265 -17.43 -10.27 -10.56
CA ALA A 265 -16.89 -11.52 -11.10
C ALA A 265 -17.85 -12.69 -10.82
N LEU A 266 -18.33 -12.82 -9.57
CA LEU A 266 -19.29 -13.85 -9.16
C LEU A 266 -20.62 -13.74 -9.93
N ALA A 267 -21.16 -12.54 -10.04
CA ALA A 267 -22.39 -12.29 -10.79
C ALA A 267 -22.24 -12.67 -12.27
N ALA A 268 -21.11 -12.34 -12.90
CA ALA A 268 -20.80 -12.72 -14.28
C ALA A 268 -20.70 -14.26 -14.46
N GLY A 269 -20.26 -14.99 -13.43
CA GLY A 269 -20.30 -16.46 -13.40
C GLY A 269 -21.69 -17.06 -13.12
N GLY A 270 -22.74 -16.22 -13.05
CA GLY A 270 -24.10 -16.64 -12.75
C GLY A 270 -24.29 -17.09 -11.30
N VAL A 271 -23.47 -16.57 -10.39
CA VAL A 271 -23.61 -16.77 -8.95
C VAL A 271 -24.31 -15.54 -8.39
N THR A 272 -25.59 -15.69 -8.07
CA THR A 272 -26.28 -14.70 -7.26
C THR A 272 -25.61 -14.66 -5.89
N ALA A 273 -25.12 -13.49 -5.49
CA ALA A 273 -24.63 -13.31 -4.13
C ALA A 273 -25.74 -13.75 -3.16
N PRO A 274 -25.41 -14.45 -2.06
CA PRO A 274 -26.38 -14.74 -1.03
C PRO A 274 -27.01 -13.40 -0.61
N SER A 275 -28.34 -13.30 -0.68
CA SER A 275 -29.04 -12.07 -0.32
C SER A 275 -28.73 -11.74 1.14
N VAL A 276 -27.82 -10.81 1.39
CA VAL A 276 -27.43 -10.37 2.75
C VAL A 276 -28.54 -9.56 3.42
N LEU A 277 -29.66 -9.32 2.73
CA LEU A 277 -30.82 -8.69 3.34
C LEU A 277 -31.80 -9.78 3.81
N PRO A 278 -31.85 -10.10 5.12
CA PRO A 278 -33.02 -10.78 5.67
C PRO A 278 -34.25 -9.91 5.36
N GLY A 279 -35.29 -10.55 4.85
CA GLY A 279 -36.52 -9.90 4.44
C GLY A 279 -37.02 -8.94 5.52
N LYS A 280 -37.25 -7.68 5.13
CA LYS A 280 -38.25 -6.88 5.80
C LYS A 280 -39.60 -7.40 5.31
N SER A 281 -40.15 -8.35 6.05
CA SER A 281 -41.58 -8.66 6.04
C SER A 281 -42.36 -7.54 6.70
#